data_AF-A0A8B9Y6X1-F1
#
_entry.id   AF-A0A8B9Y6X1-F1
#
_cell.length_a   1.000
_cell.length_b   1.000
_cell.length_c   1.000
_cell.angle_alpha   90.00
_cell.angle_beta   90.00
_cell.angle_gamma   90.00
#
_symmetry.space_group_name_H-M   'P 1'
#
loop_
_entity.id
_entity.type
_entity.pdbx_description
1 polymer ?
#
loop_
_entity_poly.entity_id
_entity_poly.type
_entity_poly.pdbx_seq_one_letter_code
_entity_poly.pdbx_strand_id
1 'polypeptide(L)'
;MTVDDPKGMKDQLDQKPNGKTAKGFVSSWRWYPAAVTLGVLCLGLLVTVILLILQLSQVSDLIKQQQANITHQEDILEGQILAQRRSEKSAQESQKELKEMIETLAHKLDEKSKKLMELHRQNLNLQEVLKEAANYSGPCPQDWLWHEENCYQFSSGSFNWEKSQENCLSLDAHLLKINSTDELV
;
A
#
# COMPACT_ATOMS: atom_id res chain seq x y z
N MET A 1 -81.42 42.84 -46.61
CA MET A 1 -81.74 43.15 -45.21
C MET A 1 -80.76 44.23 -44.79
N THR A 2 -81.15 45.49 -45.01
CA THR A 2 -81.65 46.45 -43.99
C THR A 2 -80.47 47.11 -43.25
N VAL A 3 -80.15 48.38 -43.55
CA VAL A 3 -80.70 49.62 -42.91
C VAL A 3 -79.92 49.88 -41.61
N ASP A 4 -79.36 51.03 -41.28
CA ASP A 4 -79.34 52.40 -41.84
C ASP A 4 -78.11 53.12 -41.24
N ASP A 5 -77.58 54.11 -41.96
CA ASP A 5 -76.81 55.26 -41.43
C ASP A 5 -77.83 56.27 -40.85
N PRO A 6 -77.51 57.18 -39.90
CA PRO A 6 -76.97 58.47 -40.38
C PRO A 6 -76.10 59.27 -39.38
N LYS A 7 -75.04 59.89 -39.91
CA LYS A 7 -74.87 61.35 -40.09
C LYS A 7 -75.12 62.31 -38.90
N GLY A 8 -74.07 63.07 -38.55
CA GLY A 8 -74.08 64.55 -38.67
C GLY A 8 -73.93 65.43 -37.41
N MET A 9 -72.92 66.32 -37.41
CA MET A 9 -72.91 67.80 -37.14
C MET A 9 -71.42 68.23 -36.95
N LYS A 10 -70.72 69.14 -37.66
CA LYS A 10 -70.86 70.61 -37.95
C LYS A 10 -70.96 71.46 -36.68
N ASP A 11 -70.13 72.48 -36.41
CA ASP A 11 -69.73 73.70 -37.17
C ASP A 11 -68.25 74.11 -36.88
N GLN A 12 -67.43 74.77 -37.74
CA GLN A 12 -67.42 76.18 -38.25
C GLN A 12 -67.54 77.24 -37.12
N LEU A 13 -66.78 78.33 -37.01
CA LEU A 13 -66.15 79.24 -37.98
C LEU A 13 -65.26 80.28 -37.22
N ASP A 14 -64.37 80.96 -37.97
CA ASP A 14 -63.71 82.27 -37.73
C ASP A 14 -62.57 82.35 -36.68
N GLN A 15 -61.43 83.01 -36.92
CA GLN A 15 -61.18 84.16 -37.79
C GLN A 15 -59.66 84.34 -38.10
N LYS A 16 -59.35 84.84 -39.30
CA LYS A 16 -58.04 85.40 -39.73
C LYS A 16 -57.97 86.87 -39.27
N PRO A 17 -56.79 87.48 -39.02
CA PRO A 17 -56.14 88.29 -40.05
C PRO A 17 -54.60 88.10 -40.05
N ASN A 18 -53.96 87.89 -41.20
CA ASN A 18 -53.34 88.92 -42.04
C ASN A 18 -51.94 89.38 -41.57
N GLY A 19 -51.05 89.63 -42.52
CA GLY A 19 -49.88 90.48 -42.28
C GLY A 19 -48.56 89.74 -42.08
N LYS A 20 -47.81 89.63 -43.18
CA LYS A 20 -46.37 89.40 -43.19
C LYS A 20 -45.72 90.50 -42.32
N THR A 21 -44.96 90.14 -41.29
CA THR A 21 -43.93 91.04 -40.74
C THR A 21 -42.67 90.27 -40.39
N ALA A 22 -41.58 90.90 -40.77
CA ALA A 22 -40.22 90.43 -40.67
C ALA A 22 -39.68 90.58 -39.24
N LYS A 23 -38.69 89.72 -38.95
CA LYS A 23 -37.57 89.93 -38.00
C LYS A 23 -37.90 90.00 -36.49
N GLY A 24 -37.15 89.20 -35.74
CA GLY A 24 -37.10 89.17 -34.28
C GLY A 24 -36.88 87.75 -33.78
N PHE A 25 -35.77 87.08 -34.11
CA PHE A 25 -34.46 87.20 -33.45
C PHE A 25 -34.50 86.83 -31.95
N VAL A 26 -33.62 85.87 -31.61
CA VAL A 26 -32.98 85.65 -30.30
C VAL A 26 -33.69 84.76 -29.27
N SER A 27 -33.52 83.44 -29.40
CA SER A 27 -33.16 82.57 -28.25
C SER A 27 -32.66 81.16 -28.65
N SER A 28 -33.02 80.64 -29.83
CA SER A 28 -32.68 79.26 -30.25
C SER A 28 -31.43 79.12 -31.16
N TRP A 29 -31.02 80.18 -31.88
CA TRP A 29 -29.87 80.12 -32.81
C TRP A 29 -28.51 79.98 -32.09
N ARG A 30 -28.42 80.35 -30.80
CA ARG A 30 -27.14 80.34 -30.05
C ARG A 30 -26.75 78.95 -29.51
N TRP A 31 -27.68 78.00 -29.50
CA TRP A 31 -27.44 76.63 -28.99
C TRP A 31 -27.25 75.59 -30.09
N TYR A 32 -27.62 75.90 -31.34
CA TYR A 32 -27.43 75.01 -32.48
C TYR A 32 -25.99 74.52 -32.67
N PRO A 33 -24.95 75.38 -32.65
CA PRO A 33 -23.57 74.90 -32.75
C PRO A 33 -23.19 73.99 -31.56
N ALA A 34 -23.64 74.31 -30.34
CA ALA A 34 -23.40 73.47 -29.16
C ALA A 34 -24.08 72.09 -29.27
N ALA A 35 -25.31 72.05 -29.79
CA ALA A 35 -26.04 70.81 -30.03
C ALA A 35 -25.39 69.96 -31.15
N VAL A 36 -24.90 70.61 -32.22
CA VAL A 36 -24.16 69.94 -33.30
C VAL A 36 -22.84 69.35 -32.77
N THR A 37 -22.07 70.12 -31.99
CA THR A 37 -20.83 69.61 -31.38
C THR A 37 -21.11 68.46 -30.41
N LEU A 38 -22.19 68.55 -29.62
CA LEU A 38 -22.59 67.49 -28.70
C LEU A 38 -23.02 66.23 -29.45
N GLY A 39 -23.73 66.37 -30.57
CA GLY A 39 -24.11 65.26 -31.44
C GLY A 39 -22.89 64.54 -32.03
N VAL A 40 -21.92 65.29 -32.54
CA VAL A 40 -20.66 64.74 -33.06
C VAL A 40 -19.86 64.03 -31.96
N LEU A 41 -19.77 64.61 -30.76
CA LEU A 41 -19.15 63.97 -29.60
C LEU A 41 -19.87 62.67 -29.21
N CYS A 42 -21.20 62.68 -29.21
CA CYS A 42 -22.01 61.50 -28.90
C CYS A 42 -21.78 60.38 -29.93
N LEU A 43 -21.75 60.70 -31.23
CA LEU A 43 -21.44 59.74 -32.29
C LEU A 43 -20.02 59.18 -32.15
N GLY A 44 -19.04 60.03 -31.84
CA GLY A 44 -17.67 59.59 -31.56
C GLY A 44 -17.61 58.61 -30.39
N LEU A 45 -18.29 58.93 -29.28
CA LEU A 45 -18.39 58.04 -28.11
C LEU A 45 -19.07 56.72 -28.47
N LEU A 46 -20.18 56.73 -29.22
CA LEU A 46 -20.86 55.51 -29.67
C LEU A 46 -19.94 54.62 -30.51
N VAL A 47 -19.19 55.18 -31.44
CA VAL A 47 -18.22 54.42 -32.25
C VAL A 47 -17.14 53.81 -31.35
N THR A 48 -16.59 54.55 -30.39
CA THR A 48 -15.59 53.99 -29.46
C THR A 48 -16.14 52.85 -28.62
N VAL A 49 -17.38 52.99 -28.12
CA VAL A 49 -18.06 51.94 -27.34
C VAL A 49 -18.27 50.70 -28.20
N ILE A 50 -18.71 50.84 -29.46
CA ILE A 50 -18.87 49.71 -30.39
C ILE A 50 -17.54 49.00 -30.63
N LEU A 51 -16.46 49.74 -30.88
CA LEU A 51 -15.13 49.15 -31.07
C LEU A 51 -14.64 48.40 -29.82
N LEU A 52 -14.89 48.95 -28.63
CA LEU A 52 -14.58 48.28 -27.36
C LEU A 52 -15.42 47.01 -27.16
N ILE A 53 -16.70 47.02 -27.50
CA ILE A 53 -17.57 45.83 -27.41
C ILE A 53 -17.05 44.71 -28.31
N LEU A 54 -16.65 45.02 -29.55
CA LEU A 54 -16.10 44.04 -30.48
C LEU A 54 -14.78 43.44 -29.96
N GLN A 55 -13.89 44.28 -29.41
CA GLN A 55 -12.65 43.84 -28.78
C GLN A 55 -12.91 42.93 -27.56
N LEU A 56 -13.85 43.32 -26.70
CA LEU A 56 -14.24 42.53 -25.53
C LEU A 56 -14.86 41.17 -25.94
N SER A 57 -15.63 41.12 -27.03
CA SER A 57 -16.16 39.84 -27.53
C SER A 57 -15.05 38.90 -28.00
N GLN A 58 -14.05 39.39 -28.75
CA GLN A 58 -12.94 38.56 -29.22
C GLN A 58 -12.10 38.00 -28.06
N VAL A 59 -11.80 38.85 -27.07
CA VAL A 59 -11.05 38.43 -25.87
C VAL A 59 -11.86 37.42 -25.04
N SER A 60 -13.19 37.61 -24.92
CA SER A 60 -14.06 36.68 -24.21
C SER A 60 -14.07 35.29 -24.85
N ASP A 61 -14.15 35.21 -26.18
CA ASP A 61 -14.13 33.93 -26.89
C ASP A 61 -12.78 33.22 -26.76
N LEU A 62 -11.67 33.96 -26.80
CA LEU A 62 -10.33 33.42 -26.56
C LEU A 62 -10.19 32.86 -25.13
N ILE A 63 -10.69 33.59 -24.13
CA ILE A 63 -10.67 33.15 -22.73
C ILE A 63 -11.49 31.86 -22.55
N LYS A 64 -12.69 31.79 -23.15
CA LYS A 64 -13.54 30.57 -23.08
C LYS A 64 -12.84 29.37 -23.71
N GLN A 65 -12.18 29.56 -24.86
CA GLN A 65 -11.44 28.50 -25.52
C GLN A 65 -10.25 28.02 -24.68
N GLN A 66 -9.48 28.95 -24.10
CA GLN A 66 -8.37 28.62 -23.20
C GLN A 66 -8.87 27.88 -21.95
N GLN A 67 -9.96 28.35 -21.34
CA GLN A 67 -10.56 27.70 -20.18
C GLN A 67 -10.98 26.27 -20.48
N ALA A 68 -11.66 26.04 -21.61
CA ALA A 68 -12.04 24.69 -22.03
C ALA A 68 -10.82 23.76 -22.21
N ASN A 69 -9.73 24.30 -22.75
CA ASN A 69 -8.47 23.57 -22.91
C ASN A 69 -7.82 23.23 -21.56
N ILE A 70 -7.81 24.17 -20.60
CA ILE A 70 -7.28 23.94 -19.25
C ILE A 70 -8.12 22.88 -18.52
N THR A 71 -9.45 23.01 -18.54
CA THR A 71 -10.34 22.05 -17.87
C THR A 71 -10.18 20.63 -18.45
N HIS A 72 -9.99 20.53 -19.76
CA HIS A 72 -9.73 19.25 -20.41
C HIS A 72 -8.36 18.67 -20.01
N GLN A 73 -7.33 19.52 -19.91
CA GLN A 73 -6.01 19.09 -19.46
C GLN A 73 -5.99 18.68 -17.99
N GLU A 74 -6.78 19.35 -17.14
CA GLU A 74 -6.96 19.01 -15.73
C GLU A 74 -7.61 17.62 -15.58
N ASP A 75 -8.71 17.36 -16.28
CA ASP A 75 -9.40 16.05 -16.25
C ASP A 75 -8.47 14.90 -16.71
N ILE A 76 -7.68 15.14 -17.78
CA ILE A 76 -6.67 14.17 -18.23
C ILE A 76 -5.62 13.93 -17.14
N LEU A 77 -5.11 15.00 -16.52
CA LEU A 77 -4.07 14.91 -15.52
C LEU A 77 -4.58 14.17 -14.27
N GLU A 78 -5.79 14.47 -13.81
CA GLU A 78 -6.43 13.76 -12.70
C GLU A 78 -6.62 12.28 -13.02
N GLY A 79 -7.10 11.96 -14.23
CA GLY A 79 -7.22 10.58 -14.71
C GLY A 79 -5.89 9.83 -14.66
N GLN A 80 -4.81 10.47 -15.12
CA GLN A 80 -3.46 9.88 -15.06
C GLN A 80 -2.96 9.71 -13.62
N ILE A 81 -3.16 10.70 -12.75
CA ILE A 81 -2.77 10.61 -11.32
C ILE A 81 -3.52 9.48 -10.63
N LEU A 82 -4.82 9.33 -10.89
CA LEU A 82 -5.63 8.26 -10.33
C LEU A 82 -5.20 6.89 -10.85
N ALA A 83 -4.91 6.76 -12.15
CA ALA A 83 -4.39 5.54 -12.76
C ALA A 83 -3.02 5.17 -12.19
N GLN A 84 -2.12 6.15 -12.08
CA GLN A 84 -0.79 5.99 -11.49
C GLN A 84 -0.89 5.55 -10.03
N ARG A 85 -1.69 6.25 -9.21
CA ARG A 85 -1.92 5.90 -7.80
C ARG A 85 -2.53 4.51 -7.64
N ARG A 86 -3.39 4.08 -8.57
CA ARG A 86 -3.93 2.71 -8.58
C ARG A 86 -2.83 1.69 -8.83
N SER A 87 -1.96 1.93 -9.81
CA SER A 87 -0.83 1.06 -10.11
C SER A 87 0.16 0.97 -8.94
N GLU A 88 0.44 2.11 -8.29
CA GLU A 88 1.30 2.18 -7.11
C GLU A 88 0.71 1.42 -5.93
N LYS A 89 -0.60 1.55 -5.68
CA LYS A 89 -1.28 0.77 -4.63
C LYS A 89 -1.19 -0.74 -4.90
N SER A 90 -1.43 -1.18 -6.14
CA SER A 90 -1.30 -2.60 -6.49
C SER A 90 0.14 -3.11 -6.35
N ALA A 91 1.13 -2.29 -6.75
CA ALA A 91 2.54 -2.62 -6.59
C ALA A 91 2.92 -2.71 -5.10
N GLN A 92 2.45 -1.76 -4.29
CA GLN A 92 2.67 -1.73 -2.84
C GLN A 92 2.06 -2.95 -2.14
N GLU A 93 0.85 -3.37 -2.53
CA GLU A 93 0.22 -4.58 -1.98
C GLU A 93 1.04 -5.82 -2.33
N SER A 94 1.44 -5.97 -3.60
CA SER A 94 2.30 -7.08 -4.01
C SER A 94 3.65 -7.08 -3.29
N GLN A 95 4.22 -5.91 -3.02
CA GLN A 95 5.46 -5.78 -2.27
C GLN A 95 5.27 -6.17 -0.80
N LYS A 96 4.13 -5.82 -0.21
CA LYS A 96 3.79 -6.19 1.17
C LYS A 96 3.63 -7.70 1.31
N GLU A 97 2.89 -8.34 0.40
CA GLU A 97 2.75 -9.80 0.37
C GLU A 97 4.12 -10.48 0.22
N LEU A 98 4.97 -9.98 -0.69
CA LEU A 98 6.32 -10.48 -0.87
C LEU A 98 7.17 -10.32 0.39
N LYS A 99 7.07 -9.17 1.08
CA LYS A 99 7.78 -8.91 2.34
C LYS A 99 7.34 -9.88 3.44
N GLU A 100 6.04 -10.12 3.58
CA GLU A 100 5.50 -11.09 4.54
C GLU A 100 5.98 -12.52 4.22
N MET A 101 6.04 -12.91 2.95
CA MET A 101 6.62 -14.19 2.53
C MET A 101 8.10 -14.30 2.87
N ILE A 102 8.89 -13.25 2.61
CA ILE A 102 10.32 -13.20 2.93
C ILE A 102 10.54 -13.33 4.44
N GLU A 103 9.78 -12.59 5.26
CA GLU A 103 9.87 -12.65 6.72
C GLU A 103 9.50 -14.05 7.25
N THR A 104 8.45 -14.66 6.69
CA THR A 104 8.04 -16.03 7.03
C THR A 104 9.12 -17.05 6.68
N LEU A 105 9.75 -16.92 5.51
CA LEU A 105 10.84 -17.81 5.08
C LEU A 105 12.08 -17.61 5.94
N ALA A 106 12.44 -16.36 6.28
CA ALA A 106 13.55 -16.06 7.16
C ALA A 106 13.36 -16.68 8.56
N HIS A 107 12.16 -16.56 9.13
CA HIS A 107 11.82 -17.21 10.40
C HIS A 107 11.93 -18.74 10.32
N LYS A 108 11.39 -19.36 9.27
CA LYS A 108 11.51 -20.81 9.06
C LYS A 108 12.96 -21.27 8.93
N LEU A 109 13.80 -20.48 8.29
CA LEU A 109 15.22 -20.77 8.12
C LEU A 109 15.97 -20.70 9.47
N ASP A 110 15.69 -19.68 10.28
CA ASP A 110 16.25 -19.54 11.64
C ASP A 110 15.81 -20.72 12.54
N GLU A 111 14.53 -21.06 12.53
CA GLU A 111 13.98 -22.20 13.26
C GLU A 111 14.64 -23.52 12.84
N LYS A 112 14.86 -23.73 11.53
CA LYS A 112 15.58 -24.89 11.01
C LYS A 112 17.05 -24.88 11.42
N SER A 113 17.70 -23.72 11.42
CA SER A 113 19.09 -23.54 11.85
C SER A 113 19.26 -23.94 13.32
N LYS A 114 18.37 -23.46 14.20
CA LYS A 114 18.36 -23.83 15.63
C LYS A 114 18.18 -25.33 15.84
N LYS A 115 17.24 -25.96 15.13
CA LYS A 115 17.03 -27.42 15.18
C LYS A 115 18.26 -28.19 14.71
N LEU A 116 18.95 -27.69 13.68
CA LEU A 116 20.17 -28.31 13.19
C LEU A 116 21.31 -28.21 14.22
N MET A 117 21.49 -27.07 14.87
CA MET A 117 22.49 -26.91 15.94
C MET A 117 22.21 -27.85 17.11
N GLU A 118 20.95 -27.97 17.53
CA GLU A 118 20.56 -28.87 18.61
C GLU A 118 20.81 -30.34 18.25
N LEU A 119 20.43 -30.76 17.03
CA LEU A 119 20.72 -32.10 16.54
C LEU A 119 22.23 -32.38 16.46
N HIS A 120 23.01 -31.39 16.01
CA HIS A 120 24.47 -31.51 15.95
C HIS A 120 25.07 -31.68 17.35
N ARG A 121 24.60 -30.91 18.33
CA ARG A 121 25.00 -31.04 19.74
C ARG A 121 24.68 -32.43 20.28
N GLN A 122 23.48 -32.95 20.00
CA GLN A 122 23.09 -34.30 20.40
C GLN A 122 23.98 -35.37 19.76
N ASN A 123 24.35 -35.20 18.49
CA ASN A 123 25.25 -36.12 17.80
C ASN A 123 26.65 -36.12 18.43
N LEU A 124 27.20 -34.94 18.75
CA LEU A 124 28.49 -34.81 19.44
C LEU A 124 28.46 -35.47 20.82
N ASN A 125 27.42 -35.21 21.62
CA ASN A 125 27.24 -35.83 22.92
C ASN A 125 27.16 -37.37 22.81
N LEU A 126 26.43 -37.88 21.82
CA LEU A 126 26.34 -39.31 21.59
C LEU A 126 27.69 -39.92 21.19
N GLN A 127 28.46 -39.24 20.33
CA GLN A 127 29.82 -39.69 19.99
C GLN A 127 30.74 -39.74 21.21
N GLU A 128 30.62 -38.78 22.12
CA GLU A 128 31.39 -38.75 23.36
C GLU A 128 31.03 -39.92 24.28
N VAL A 129 29.73 -40.15 24.51
CA VAL A 129 29.24 -41.30 25.30
C VAL A 129 29.68 -42.63 24.68
N LEU A 130 29.61 -42.77 23.35
CA LEU A 130 30.07 -43.98 22.67
C LEU A 130 31.59 -44.19 22.81
N LYS A 131 32.37 -43.11 22.79
CA LYS A 131 33.82 -43.17 23.01
C LYS A 131 34.15 -43.57 24.44
N GLU A 132 33.42 -43.04 25.42
CA GLU A 132 33.57 -43.41 26.83
C GLU A 132 33.22 -44.89 27.05
N ALA A 133 32.08 -45.35 26.50
CA ALA A 133 31.68 -46.75 26.55
C ALA A 133 32.68 -47.67 25.86
N ALA A 134 33.29 -47.25 24.74
CA ALA A 134 34.32 -48.02 24.05
C ALA A 134 35.65 -48.08 24.85
N ASN A 135 35.92 -47.08 25.69
CA ASN A 135 37.11 -47.04 26.53
C ASN A 135 36.88 -47.71 27.90
N TYR A 136 35.64 -48.07 28.21
CA TYR A 136 35.29 -48.85 29.39
C TYR A 136 35.68 -50.31 29.18
N SER A 137 36.81 -50.70 29.75
CA SER A 137 37.06 -52.11 30.06
C SER A 137 36.10 -52.45 31.19
N GLY A 138 35.21 -53.44 31.00
CA GLY A 138 34.19 -53.79 31.99
C GLY A 138 34.73 -53.92 33.42
N PRO A 139 33.87 -53.94 34.45
CA PRO A 139 34.31 -54.04 35.85
C PRO A 139 35.06 -55.35 36.15
N CYS A 140 35.05 -56.30 35.23
CA CYS A 140 35.68 -57.60 35.35
C CYS A 140 36.90 -57.75 34.45
N PRO A 141 37.90 -58.55 34.87
CA PRO A 141 39.03 -58.90 34.02
C PRO A 141 38.60 -59.57 32.71
N GLN A 142 39.51 -59.60 31.74
CA GLN A 142 39.27 -60.25 30.46
C GLN A 142 38.85 -61.73 30.66
N ASP A 143 37.82 -62.17 29.93
CA ASP A 143 37.23 -63.52 29.99
C ASP A 143 36.46 -63.86 31.29
N TRP A 144 36.10 -62.85 32.08
CA TRP A 144 35.16 -62.99 33.22
C TRP A 144 33.78 -62.44 32.84
N LEU A 145 32.74 -63.13 33.28
CA LEU A 145 31.36 -62.72 33.12
C LEU A 145 31.00 -61.75 34.24
N TRP A 146 30.51 -60.56 33.86
CA TRP A 146 29.96 -59.61 34.81
C TRP A 146 28.47 -59.88 35.04
N HIS A 147 28.06 -60.01 36.29
CA HIS A 147 26.66 -60.08 36.69
C HIS A 147 26.48 -59.36 38.03
N GLU A 148 25.56 -58.38 38.03
CA GLU A 148 25.33 -57.43 39.13
C GLU A 148 26.61 -56.71 39.59
N GLU A 149 27.17 -57.07 40.73
CA GLU A 149 28.39 -56.46 41.29
C GLU A 149 29.58 -57.44 41.32
N ASN A 150 29.41 -58.63 40.74
CA ASN A 150 30.40 -59.71 40.82
C ASN A 150 30.91 -60.14 39.44
N CYS A 151 32.11 -60.71 39.45
CA CYS A 151 32.77 -61.28 38.29
C CYS A 151 32.86 -62.80 38.45
N TYR A 152 32.43 -63.54 37.44
CA TYR A 152 32.37 -64.99 37.45
C TYR A 152 33.21 -65.57 36.33
N GLN A 153 33.94 -66.64 36.63
CA GLN A 153 34.72 -67.37 35.62
C GLN A 153 34.46 -68.87 35.76
N PHE A 154 34.17 -69.51 34.63
CA PHE A 154 34.10 -70.96 34.55
C PHE A 154 35.49 -71.52 34.25
N SER A 155 35.97 -72.45 35.08
CA SER A 155 37.24 -73.13 34.81
C SER A 155 37.12 -73.99 33.56
N SER A 156 38.14 -73.97 32.70
CA SER A 156 38.18 -74.80 31.49
C SER A 156 38.41 -76.29 31.77
N GLY A 157 38.87 -76.64 32.97
CA GLY A 157 39.14 -78.01 33.41
C GLY A 157 38.20 -78.51 34.51
N SER A 158 38.18 -79.83 34.69
CA SER A 158 37.53 -80.49 35.82
C SER A 158 38.56 -80.74 36.93
N PHE A 159 38.26 -80.24 38.12
CA PHE A 159 39.12 -80.37 39.30
C PHE A 159 38.29 -80.91 40.47
N ASN A 160 38.95 -81.60 41.41
CA ASN A 160 38.29 -81.93 42.67
C ASN A 160 38.03 -80.64 43.48
N TRP A 161 37.19 -80.73 44.51
CA TRP A 161 36.73 -79.55 45.24
C TRP A 161 37.88 -78.70 45.83
N GLU A 162 38.87 -79.34 46.45
CA GLU A 162 40.03 -78.68 47.07
C GLU A 162 40.87 -77.94 46.02
N LYS A 163 41.15 -78.61 44.89
CA LYS A 163 41.92 -78.01 43.80
C LYS A 163 41.16 -76.87 43.11
N SER A 164 39.83 -76.96 42.98
CA SER A 164 39.00 -75.87 42.47
C SER A 164 39.07 -74.64 43.39
N GLN A 165 39.07 -74.84 44.72
CA GLN A 165 39.20 -73.75 45.68
C GLN A 165 40.57 -73.07 45.58
N GLU A 166 41.66 -73.83 45.53
CA GLU A 166 43.01 -73.30 45.32
C GLU A 166 43.13 -72.51 44.01
N ASN A 167 42.54 -73.02 42.93
CA ASN A 167 42.57 -72.36 41.63
C ASN A 167 41.84 -71.00 41.68
N CYS A 168 40.65 -70.93 42.28
CA CYS A 168 39.95 -69.64 42.46
C CYS A 168 40.78 -68.66 43.29
N LEU A 169 41.38 -69.12 44.41
CA LEU A 169 42.22 -68.26 45.26
C LEU A 169 43.46 -67.73 44.53
N SER A 170 44.04 -68.52 43.62
CA SER A 170 45.18 -68.09 42.80
C SER A 170 44.85 -66.96 41.82
N LEU A 171 43.57 -66.76 41.53
CA LEU A 171 43.02 -65.70 40.67
C LEU A 171 42.43 -64.55 41.49
N ASP A 172 42.73 -64.48 42.79
CA ASP A 172 42.14 -63.52 43.74
C ASP A 172 40.61 -63.60 43.82
N ALA A 173 40.08 -64.81 43.68
CA ALA A 173 38.65 -65.10 43.68
C ALA A 173 38.28 -66.23 44.65
N HIS A 174 36.98 -66.47 44.78
CA HIS A 174 36.44 -67.51 45.65
C HIS A 174 35.57 -68.45 44.84
N LEU A 175 35.48 -69.71 45.30
CA LEU A 175 34.50 -70.65 44.75
C LEU A 175 33.09 -70.06 44.88
N LEU A 176 32.29 -70.16 43.82
CA LEU A 176 30.95 -69.59 43.77
C LEU A 176 30.11 -70.05 44.97
N LYS A 177 29.52 -69.08 45.68
CA LYS A 177 28.55 -69.30 46.75
C LYS A 177 27.25 -68.62 46.38
N ILE A 178 26.27 -69.41 45.98
CA ILE A 178 24.94 -68.94 45.64
C ILE A 178 24.20 -68.62 46.94
N ASN A 179 24.02 -67.33 47.23
CA ASN A 179 23.36 -66.87 48.46
C ASN A 179 21.95 -66.33 48.20
N SER A 180 21.58 -66.06 46.93
CA SER A 180 20.23 -65.67 46.51
C SER A 180 19.74 -66.53 45.34
N THR A 181 18.41 -66.66 45.21
CA THR A 181 17.78 -67.19 43.99
C THR A 181 18.02 -66.31 42.76
N ASP A 182 18.37 -65.04 42.95
CA ASP A 182 18.65 -64.12 41.85
C ASP A 182 19.91 -64.52 41.08
N GLU A 183 20.86 -65.23 41.72
CA GLU A 183 22.08 -65.76 41.09
C GLU A 183 21.84 -67.02 40.21
N LEU A 184 20.60 -67.53 40.17
CA LEU A 184 20.22 -68.77 39.47
C LEU A 184 19.44 -68.53 38.17
N VAL A 185 19.20 -67.27 37.79
CA VAL A 185 18.31 -66.87 36.68
C VAL A 185 19.06 -66.64 35.37
#